data_AF-A0A9E4GD16-F1
#
_entry.id   AF-A0A9E4GD16-F1
#
_cell.length_a   1.000
_cell.length_b   1.000
_cell.length_c   1.000
_cell.angle_alpha   90.00
_cell.angle_beta   90.00
_cell.angle_gamma   90.00
#
_symmetry.space_group_name_H-M   'P 1'
#
loop_
_entity.id
_entity.type
_entity.pdbx_description
1 polymer ?
#
loop_
_entity_poly.entity_id
_entity_poly.type
_entity_poly.pdbx_seq_one_letter_code
_entity_poly.pdbx_strand_id
1 'polypeptide(L)'
;MLDERLAGANRHAWNKWLKAAAVVAIGISGFGLWLAELVIPREPAGEVGRSAPEMPSNAAILGLDALSEAEPSINADPRERFKQTLGEYVREVEPLIHSPAFASWDAVAQRDLTAMKAAALQAFSEGNHADALSLLTTALKKARTALERREAAFTTALAAADASLEQDDYDAASLHITDALRIRPQSPDALRLQAKIEALPEVLVHVEAARIARLENNTQAELQALEEVVKRDPSRPAIRQRLASLRATIQDDRYSRHIARGFAALEKNDLGSAQEYLSHARQLFPDRSETALLAKQVRELDHGLQVEGLLHQARSAEQADDWSSALDAYRQVEAIRPGHAPAIQGRQTAERLLALLGAITAQLDAPHRLTLPSVAAQARELIAHGREAGQASPQLAARAAELQHTLERYSRQVPVRIVSDGKTKISVRGVGRVGAVVSKLIHLKPGAYRFEGSRSGYKSEIVQVRVPPDAFDVQVEIVCDEPI
;
A
#
# COMPACT_ATOMS: atom_id res chain seq x y z
N MET A 1 -17.73 -11.70 30.43
CA MET A 1 -16.67 -12.50 31.09
C MET A 1 -15.64 -13.13 30.14
N LEU A 2 -15.88 -13.25 28.83
CA LEU A 2 -14.88 -13.69 27.84
C LEU A 2 -14.01 -12.55 27.27
N ASP A 3 -14.53 -11.31 27.20
CA ASP A 3 -13.78 -10.16 26.65
C ASP A 3 -12.72 -9.58 27.60
N GLU A 4 -12.90 -9.64 28.92
CA GLU A 4 -11.88 -9.19 29.89
C GLU A 4 -10.63 -10.08 29.88
N ARG A 5 -10.77 -11.37 29.53
CA ARG A 5 -9.62 -12.28 29.40
C ARG A 5 -8.79 -12.01 28.14
N LEU A 6 -9.38 -11.46 27.08
CA LEU A 6 -8.67 -11.11 25.85
C LEU A 6 -7.93 -9.76 25.97
N ALA A 7 -8.51 -8.78 26.68
CA ALA A 7 -7.86 -7.49 26.92
C ALA A 7 -6.64 -7.59 27.84
N GLY A 8 -6.68 -8.47 28.86
CA GLY A 8 -5.55 -8.73 29.76
C GLY A 8 -4.40 -9.51 29.13
N ALA A 9 -4.71 -10.48 28.27
CA ALA A 9 -3.71 -11.27 27.55
C ALA A 9 -2.89 -10.42 26.56
N ASN A 10 -3.52 -9.41 25.94
CA ASN A 10 -2.88 -8.56 24.94
C ASN A 10 -1.81 -7.62 25.54
N ARG A 11 -2.02 -7.09 26.76
CA ARG A 11 -1.02 -6.25 27.45
C ARG A 11 0.18 -7.04 27.95
N HIS A 12 -0.01 -8.31 28.32
CA HIS A 12 1.10 -9.20 28.71
C HIS A 12 1.92 -9.69 27.51
N ALA A 13 1.31 -9.93 26.36
CA ALA A 13 2.03 -10.22 25.12
C ALA A 13 2.86 -9.00 24.64
N TRP A 14 2.28 -7.80 24.73
CA TRP A 14 2.95 -6.55 24.37
C TRP A 14 4.18 -6.23 25.26
N ASN A 15 4.07 -6.46 26.57
CA ASN A 15 5.20 -6.30 27.50
C ASN A 15 6.28 -7.40 27.36
N LYS A 16 5.94 -8.60 26.89
CA LYS A 16 6.93 -9.63 26.54
C LYS A 16 7.67 -9.27 25.26
N TRP A 17 7.00 -8.65 24.29
CA TRP A 17 7.60 -8.18 23.04
C TRP A 17 8.56 -7.00 23.25
N LEU A 18 8.20 -6.00 24.07
CA LEU A 18 9.09 -4.90 24.46
C LEU A 18 10.38 -5.38 25.16
N LYS A 19 10.29 -6.44 25.98
CA LYS A 19 11.45 -7.05 26.64
C LYS A 19 12.31 -7.87 25.68
N ALA A 20 11.74 -8.48 24.64
CA ALA A 20 12.48 -9.18 23.60
C ALA A 20 13.21 -8.21 22.65
N ALA A 21 12.62 -7.04 22.35
CA ALA A 21 13.25 -6.00 21.54
C ALA A 21 14.46 -5.34 22.25
N ALA A 22 14.42 -5.21 23.58
CA ALA A 22 15.51 -4.63 24.36
C ALA A 22 16.78 -5.52 24.44
N VAL A 23 16.68 -6.83 24.17
CA VAL A 23 17.81 -7.77 24.30
C VAL A 23 18.65 -7.87 23.02
N VAL A 24 18.23 -7.27 21.89
CA VAL A 24 18.98 -7.28 20.62
C VAL A 24 19.74 -5.97 20.35
N ALA A 25 19.63 -4.96 21.22
CA ALA A 25 20.25 -3.64 21.03
C ALA A 25 21.38 -3.32 22.04
N ILE A 26 22.27 -4.29 22.32
CA ILE A 26 23.53 -4.01 23.02
C ILE A 26 24.69 -4.48 22.14
N GLY A 27 25.30 -3.53 21.44
CA GLY A 27 26.54 -3.75 20.70
C GLY A 27 26.92 -2.56 19.84
N ILE A 28 27.95 -1.83 20.29
CA ILE A 28 28.70 -0.75 19.60
C ILE A 28 28.26 0.70 19.92
N SER A 29 28.65 1.11 21.13
CA SER A 29 29.58 2.21 21.43
C SER A 29 29.53 3.54 20.65
N GLY A 30 29.26 4.63 21.39
CA GLY A 30 30.32 5.63 21.62
C GLY A 30 30.14 7.03 21.03
N PHE A 31 30.19 8.00 21.96
CA PHE A 31 30.77 9.35 21.81
C PHE A 31 29.89 10.48 21.26
N GLY A 32 29.82 11.58 22.03
CA GLY A 32 29.43 12.90 21.49
C GLY A 32 28.60 13.80 22.42
N LEU A 33 29.17 14.22 23.55
CA LEU A 33 28.76 15.43 24.27
C LEU A 33 28.84 16.64 23.32
N TRP A 34 27.80 17.48 23.25
CA TRP A 34 28.00 18.92 23.10
C TRP A 34 26.81 19.75 23.59
N LEU A 35 27.15 20.82 24.32
CA LEU A 35 26.29 21.80 24.98
C LEU A 35 25.63 22.77 23.98
N ALA A 36 24.45 23.26 24.32
CA ALA A 36 24.13 24.70 24.23
C ALA A 36 22.88 25.02 25.06
N GLU A 37 23.14 25.58 26.22
CA GLU A 37 22.19 26.17 27.15
C GLU A 37 21.98 27.63 26.73
N LEU A 38 20.74 28.03 26.44
CA LEU A 38 20.43 29.43 26.14
C LEU A 38 19.38 29.91 27.14
N VAL A 39 19.95 30.43 28.22
CA VAL A 39 19.32 31.25 29.25
C VAL A 39 18.83 32.55 28.61
N ILE A 40 17.54 32.82 28.74
CA ILE A 40 16.93 34.11 28.41
C ILE A 40 16.80 34.89 29.72
N PRO A 41 17.39 36.09 29.86
CA PRO A 41 17.18 36.92 31.04
C PRO A 41 15.81 37.63 30.98
N ARG A 42 15.20 37.77 32.16
CA ARG A 42 13.97 38.54 32.44
C ARG A 42 14.33 39.89 33.10
N GLU A 43 13.43 40.85 32.85
CA GLU A 43 13.12 42.11 33.57
C GLU A 43 13.79 43.44 33.15
N PRO A 44 13.14 44.62 33.39
CA PRO A 44 11.70 44.91 33.57
C PRO A 44 11.18 46.12 32.76
N ALA A 45 9.88 46.36 32.97
CA ALA A 45 8.96 47.36 32.40
C ALA A 45 9.50 48.78 32.15
N GLY A 46 9.13 49.30 30.97
CA GLY A 46 9.05 50.73 30.66
C GLY A 46 7.76 51.02 29.90
N GLU A 47 6.92 51.89 30.47
CA GLU A 47 5.69 52.43 29.89
C GLU A 47 5.95 53.12 28.54
N VAL A 48 5.15 52.85 27.50
CA VAL A 48 4.75 53.86 26.49
C VAL A 48 3.44 53.44 25.82
N GLY A 49 2.46 54.34 25.85
CA GLY A 49 1.77 54.82 24.65
C GLY A 49 0.75 53.93 23.96
N ARG A 50 -0.49 54.41 24.01
CA ARG A 50 -1.59 54.15 23.07
C ARG A 50 -1.11 54.27 21.60
N SER A 51 -1.44 53.27 20.78
CA SER A 51 -2.02 53.45 19.43
C SER A 51 -2.20 52.09 18.75
N ALA A 52 -3.43 51.78 18.35
CA ALA A 52 -3.80 50.64 17.51
C ALA A 52 -3.63 50.98 16.01
N PRO A 53 -3.30 50.02 15.13
CA PRO A 53 -3.34 50.20 13.67
C PRO A 53 -4.51 49.45 13.00
N GLU A 54 -5.05 50.08 11.95
CA GLU A 54 -6.03 49.59 10.96
C GLU A 54 -5.40 48.61 9.93
N MET A 55 -6.14 47.68 9.31
CA MET A 55 -6.83 47.73 7.98
C MET A 55 -7.08 46.24 7.56
N PRO A 56 -7.93 45.84 6.56
CA PRO A 56 -8.47 46.63 5.44
C PRO A 56 -9.97 46.44 5.10
N SER A 57 -10.36 47.27 4.14
CA SER A 57 -11.66 47.58 3.54
C SER A 57 -12.00 46.74 2.29
N ASN A 58 -13.28 46.36 2.12
CA ASN A 58 -14.13 46.36 0.90
C ASN A 58 -15.39 45.51 1.17
N ALA A 59 -16.64 45.87 0.84
CA ALA A 59 -17.17 46.90 -0.04
C ALA A 59 -18.64 47.23 0.33
N ALA A 60 -19.01 48.51 0.13
CA ALA A 60 -20.26 49.08 -0.40
C ALA A 60 -21.63 48.56 0.15
N ILE A 61 -22.60 49.38 0.56
CA ILE A 61 -23.14 50.62 -0.02
C ILE A 61 -23.89 51.37 1.09
N LEU A 62 -23.57 52.65 1.31
CA LEU A 62 -24.47 53.81 1.34
C LEU A 62 -23.62 55.02 1.72
N GLY A 63 -23.37 55.89 0.73
CA GLY A 63 -22.54 57.07 0.86
C GLY A 63 -23.11 58.06 1.87
N LEU A 64 -22.35 58.27 2.94
CA LEU A 64 -22.50 59.37 3.88
C LEU A 64 -21.14 60.06 3.97
N ASP A 65 -20.75 60.75 2.90
CA ASP A 65 -19.80 61.85 2.99
C ASP A 65 -20.07 62.85 1.85
N ALA A 66 -20.94 63.80 2.18
CA ALA A 66 -21.03 65.16 1.65
C ALA A 66 -22.26 65.84 2.28
N LEU A 67 -22.35 65.85 3.62
CA LEU A 67 -23.09 66.93 4.27
C LEU A 67 -22.11 68.09 4.40
N SER A 68 -21.99 68.80 3.28
CA SER A 68 -21.60 70.20 3.24
C SER A 68 -22.09 70.88 4.51
N GLU A 69 -21.16 71.50 5.22
CA GLU A 69 -21.46 72.57 6.17
C GLU A 69 -22.40 73.55 5.47
N ALA A 70 -23.69 73.43 5.76
CA ALA A 70 -24.69 74.42 5.46
C ALA A 70 -25.20 74.88 6.82
N GLU A 71 -24.59 75.96 7.30
CA GLU A 71 -25.09 76.75 8.42
C GLU A 71 -26.62 76.91 8.29
N PRO A 72 -27.42 76.67 9.35
CA PRO A 72 -28.85 76.86 9.24
C PRO A 72 -29.12 78.36 9.14
N SER A 73 -29.64 78.80 8.01
CA SER A 73 -30.17 80.14 7.83
C SER A 73 -31.18 80.45 8.94
N ILE A 74 -30.82 81.37 9.82
CA ILE A 74 -31.66 81.90 10.90
C ILE A 74 -32.61 82.92 10.27
N ASN A 75 -33.58 82.46 9.46
CA ASN A 75 -34.81 83.18 9.07
C ASN A 75 -35.71 82.31 8.14
N ALA A 76 -35.92 81.04 8.47
CA ALA A 76 -36.93 80.23 7.79
C ALA A 76 -38.26 80.25 8.56
N ASP A 77 -39.34 80.56 7.85
CA ASP A 77 -40.72 80.53 8.34
C ASP A 77 -40.98 79.21 9.12
N PRO A 78 -41.43 79.25 10.39
CA PRO A 78 -41.81 78.07 11.16
C PRO A 78 -42.70 77.09 10.40
N ARG A 79 -43.50 77.59 9.46
CA ARG A 79 -44.35 76.80 8.58
C ARG A 79 -43.56 75.88 7.64
N GLU A 80 -42.50 76.35 6.99
CA GLU A 80 -41.71 75.56 6.04
C GLU A 80 -40.83 74.53 6.77
N ARG A 81 -40.26 74.93 7.92
CA ARG A 81 -39.55 74.00 8.81
C ARG A 81 -40.46 72.87 9.29
N PHE A 82 -41.70 73.19 9.68
CA PHE A 82 -42.67 72.17 10.09
C PHE A 82 -42.93 71.15 8.98
N LYS A 83 -43.17 71.61 7.74
CA LYS A 83 -43.38 70.71 6.60
C LYS A 83 -42.18 69.79 6.35
N GLN A 84 -40.97 70.32 6.46
CA GLN A 84 -39.75 69.52 6.32
C GLN A 84 -39.63 68.45 7.41
N THR A 85 -39.78 68.83 8.69
CA THR A 85 -39.73 67.89 9.82
C THR A 85 -40.87 66.87 9.75
N LEU A 86 -42.04 67.24 9.24
CA LEU A 86 -43.15 66.31 9.02
C LEU A 86 -42.83 65.30 7.93
N GLY A 87 -42.23 65.73 6.82
CA GLY A 87 -41.77 64.84 5.77
C GLY A 87 -40.71 63.84 6.26
N GLU A 88 -39.78 64.31 7.10
CA GLU A 88 -38.78 63.46 7.77
C GLU A 88 -39.44 62.44 8.71
N TYR A 89 -40.36 62.88 9.57
CA TYR A 89 -41.09 61.99 10.48
C TYR A 89 -41.87 60.91 9.72
N VAL A 90 -42.62 61.30 8.68
CA VAL A 90 -43.44 60.37 7.88
C VAL A 90 -42.57 59.36 7.13
N ARG A 91 -41.41 59.78 6.63
CA ARG A 91 -40.52 58.90 5.86
C ARG A 91 -39.71 57.96 6.73
N GLU A 92 -39.16 58.46 7.83
CA GLU A 92 -38.13 57.74 8.60
C GLU A 92 -38.68 57.09 9.86
N VAL A 93 -39.72 57.66 10.48
CA VAL A 93 -40.21 57.23 11.79
C VAL A 93 -41.52 56.47 11.69
N GLU A 94 -42.48 57.02 10.95
CA GLU A 94 -43.83 56.48 10.84
C GLU A 94 -43.91 55.01 10.42
N PRO A 95 -43.21 54.51 9.39
CA PRO A 95 -43.28 53.09 9.01
C PRO A 95 -42.72 52.16 10.11
N LEU A 96 -41.78 52.65 10.92
CA LEU A 96 -41.15 51.86 11.99
C LEU A 96 -42.01 51.84 13.25
N ILE A 97 -42.63 52.97 13.59
CA ILE A 97 -43.43 53.14 14.80
C ILE A 97 -44.85 52.61 14.63
N HIS A 98 -45.48 52.77 13.48
CA HIS A 98 -46.83 52.22 13.25
C HIS A 98 -46.84 50.72 12.94
N SER A 99 -45.69 50.04 13.02
CA SER A 99 -45.61 48.60 12.88
C SER A 99 -46.23 47.87 14.10
N PRO A 100 -46.92 46.73 13.90
CA PRO A 100 -47.39 45.88 15.01
C PRO A 100 -46.24 45.43 15.93
N ALA A 101 -45.05 45.22 15.38
CA ALA A 101 -43.86 44.84 16.14
C ALA A 101 -43.37 45.94 17.10
N PHE A 102 -43.55 47.21 16.75
CA PHE A 102 -43.25 48.32 17.67
C PHE A 102 -44.30 48.38 18.78
N ALA A 103 -45.58 48.17 18.45
CA ALA A 103 -46.67 48.10 19.43
C ALA A 103 -46.46 46.97 20.45
N SER A 104 -46.01 45.78 20.02
CA SER A 104 -45.73 44.65 20.91
C SER A 104 -44.52 44.87 21.82
N TRP A 105 -43.61 45.77 21.45
CA TRP A 105 -42.43 46.11 22.23
C TRP A 105 -42.68 47.27 23.19
N ASP A 106 -43.26 48.39 22.73
CA ASP A 106 -43.51 49.59 23.52
C ASP A 106 -44.81 50.30 23.06
N ALA A 107 -45.96 49.72 23.44
CA ALA A 107 -47.29 50.25 23.10
C ALA A 107 -47.51 51.67 23.67
N VAL A 108 -46.87 52.01 24.79
CA VAL A 108 -46.99 53.33 25.41
C VAL A 108 -46.27 54.36 24.56
N ALA A 109 -45.02 54.12 24.19
CA ALA A 109 -44.29 55.02 23.30
C ALA A 109 -44.99 55.20 21.94
N GLN A 110 -45.59 54.13 21.40
CA GLN A 110 -46.34 54.24 20.14
C GLN A 110 -47.54 55.19 20.27
N ARG A 111 -48.33 55.03 21.33
CA ARG A 111 -49.48 55.89 21.62
C ARG A 111 -49.06 57.34 21.84
N ASP A 112 -48.02 57.56 22.65
CA ASP A 112 -47.50 58.90 22.95
C ASP A 112 -46.99 59.62 21.70
N LEU A 113 -46.23 58.92 20.85
CA LEU A 113 -45.69 59.48 19.62
C LEU A 113 -46.78 59.77 18.58
N THR A 114 -47.79 58.89 18.49
CA THR A 114 -48.96 59.10 17.64
C THR A 114 -49.77 60.32 18.12
N ALA A 115 -49.97 60.46 19.43
CA ALA A 115 -50.68 61.59 20.02
C ALA A 115 -49.92 62.91 19.86
N MET A 116 -48.59 62.92 20.05
CA MET A 116 -47.75 64.11 19.82
C MET A 116 -47.77 64.56 18.37
N LYS A 117 -47.73 63.62 17.42
CA LYS A 117 -47.90 63.94 15.99
C LYS A 117 -49.29 64.54 15.72
N ALA A 118 -50.35 63.95 16.25
CA ALA A 118 -51.71 64.46 16.08
C ALA A 118 -51.87 65.88 16.65
N ALA A 119 -51.34 66.14 17.85
CA ALA A 119 -51.34 67.46 18.47
C ALA A 119 -50.53 68.49 17.67
N ALA A 120 -49.38 68.08 17.10
CA ALA A 120 -48.59 68.95 16.23
C ALA A 120 -49.32 69.31 14.93
N LEU A 121 -50.02 68.36 14.31
CA LEU A 121 -50.85 68.61 13.12
C LEU A 121 -52.04 69.52 13.43
N GLN A 122 -52.68 69.34 14.59
CA GLN A 122 -53.76 70.21 15.04
C GLN A 122 -53.27 71.66 15.24
N ALA A 123 -52.18 71.86 16.00
CA ALA A 123 -51.59 73.19 16.21
C ALA A 123 -51.19 73.87 14.88
N PHE A 124 -50.73 73.10 13.89
CA PHE A 124 -50.42 73.62 12.56
C PHE A 124 -51.68 74.11 11.83
N SER A 125 -52.79 73.36 11.94
CA SER A 125 -54.08 73.73 11.32
C SER A 125 -54.72 74.97 11.95
N GLU A 126 -54.44 75.22 13.24
CA GLU A 126 -54.91 76.39 14.00
C GLU A 126 -54.07 77.66 13.73
N GLY A 127 -53.01 77.57 12.92
CA GLY A 127 -52.11 78.69 12.60
C GLY A 127 -50.96 78.89 13.58
N ASN A 128 -50.87 78.06 14.64
CA ASN A 128 -49.82 78.11 15.65
C ASN A 128 -48.55 77.38 15.17
N HIS A 129 -47.91 77.91 14.12
CA HIS A 129 -46.81 77.23 13.42
C HIS A 129 -45.55 77.00 14.28
N ALA A 130 -45.25 77.90 15.23
CA ALA A 130 -44.10 77.74 16.13
C ALA A 130 -44.30 76.59 17.13
N ASP A 131 -45.50 76.49 17.72
CA ASP A 131 -45.85 75.41 18.66
C ASP A 131 -45.93 74.06 17.95
N ALA A 132 -46.52 74.03 16.74
CA ALA A 132 -46.57 72.86 15.90
C ALA A 132 -45.16 72.31 15.59
N LEU A 133 -44.21 73.19 15.24
CA LEU A 133 -42.81 72.82 15.00
C LEU A 133 -42.14 72.30 16.28
N SER A 134 -42.36 72.93 17.43
CA SER A 134 -41.82 72.49 18.73
C SER A 134 -42.33 71.10 19.14
N LEU A 135 -43.64 70.86 19.01
CA LEU A 135 -44.26 69.57 19.30
C LEU A 135 -43.72 68.48 18.38
N LEU A 136 -43.61 68.75 17.07
CA LEU A 136 -43.14 67.78 16.09
C LEU A 136 -41.64 67.46 16.23
N THR A 137 -40.80 68.47 16.49
CA THR A 137 -39.37 68.26 16.75
C THR A 137 -39.14 67.46 18.03
N THR A 138 -39.94 67.71 19.06
CA THR A 138 -39.93 66.90 20.29
C THR A 138 -40.37 65.45 20.02
N ALA A 139 -41.43 65.26 19.23
CA ALA A 139 -41.89 63.93 18.81
C ALA A 139 -40.82 63.18 18.02
N LEU A 140 -40.14 63.85 17.07
CA LEU A 140 -39.04 63.28 16.29
C LEU A 140 -37.87 62.86 17.17
N LYS A 141 -37.45 63.69 18.14
CA LYS A 141 -36.39 63.35 19.09
C LYS A 141 -36.77 62.13 19.94
N LYS A 142 -37.98 62.11 20.51
CA LYS A 142 -38.46 60.97 21.31
C LYS A 142 -38.58 59.69 20.47
N ALA A 143 -39.02 59.81 19.22
CA ALA A 143 -39.09 58.69 18.30
C ALA A 143 -37.71 58.09 18.01
N ARG A 144 -36.70 58.93 17.71
CA ARG A 144 -35.32 58.48 17.51
C ARG A 144 -34.77 57.73 18.71
N THR A 145 -34.91 58.31 19.91
CA THR A 145 -34.50 57.64 21.15
C THR A 145 -35.25 56.33 21.38
N ALA A 146 -36.54 56.25 21.04
CA ALA A 146 -37.29 54.99 21.13
C ALA A 146 -36.78 53.94 20.12
N LEU A 147 -36.47 54.33 18.89
CA LEU A 147 -35.91 53.44 17.87
C LEU A 147 -34.50 52.95 18.24
N GLU A 148 -33.64 53.82 18.80
CA GLU A 148 -32.32 53.45 19.32
C GLU A 148 -32.43 52.44 20.48
N ARG A 149 -33.33 52.68 21.44
CA ARG A 149 -33.61 51.72 22.52
C ARG A 149 -34.11 50.38 22.00
N ARG A 150 -34.97 50.41 20.97
CA ARG A 150 -35.49 49.20 20.32
C ARG A 150 -34.37 48.39 19.69
N GLU A 151 -33.47 49.04 18.95
CA GLU A 151 -32.34 48.37 18.32
C GLU A 151 -31.36 47.82 19.36
N ALA A 152 -31.05 48.58 20.41
CA ALA A 152 -30.22 48.10 21.52
C ALA A 152 -30.83 46.90 22.25
N ALA A 153 -32.16 46.90 22.43
CA ALA A 153 -32.87 45.75 23.01
C ALA A 153 -32.82 44.53 22.09
N PHE A 154 -32.97 44.72 20.77
CA PHE A 154 -32.85 43.64 19.79
C PHE A 154 -31.45 43.02 19.79
N THR A 155 -30.40 43.84 19.71
CA THR A 155 -29.01 43.36 19.68
C THR A 155 -28.64 42.65 20.98
N THR A 156 -29.10 43.16 22.13
CA THR A 156 -28.89 42.51 23.43
C THR A 156 -29.58 41.15 23.49
N ALA A 157 -30.85 41.07 23.08
CA ALA A 157 -31.59 39.80 23.07
C ALA A 157 -30.99 38.77 22.10
N LEU A 158 -30.55 39.22 20.92
CA LEU A 158 -29.90 38.36 19.93
C LEU A 158 -28.56 37.82 20.44
N ALA A 159 -27.73 38.68 21.05
CA ALA A 159 -26.45 38.27 21.64
C ALA A 159 -26.64 37.32 22.83
N ALA A 160 -27.67 37.54 23.66
CA ALA A 160 -28.00 36.63 24.75
C ALA A 160 -28.46 35.26 24.24
N ALA A 161 -29.27 35.23 23.18
CA ALA A 161 -29.70 33.98 22.54
C ALA A 161 -28.51 33.20 21.95
N ASP A 162 -27.57 33.89 21.30
CA ASP A 162 -26.37 33.28 20.74
C ASP A 162 -25.45 32.74 21.84
N ALA A 163 -25.23 33.51 22.90
CA ALA A 163 -24.44 33.06 24.06
C ALA A 163 -25.05 31.84 24.78
N SER A 164 -26.38 31.79 24.93
CA SER A 164 -27.07 30.62 25.49
C SER A 164 -26.98 29.41 24.57
N LEU A 165 -27.04 29.60 23.25
CA LEU A 165 -26.84 28.53 22.27
C LEU A 165 -25.41 27.96 22.36
N GLU A 166 -24.39 28.79 22.52
CA GLU A 166 -23.00 28.34 22.72
C GLU A 166 -22.80 27.53 24.01
N GLN A 167 -23.64 27.76 25.01
CA GLN A 167 -23.63 27.04 26.29
C GLN A 167 -24.50 25.78 26.27
N ASP A 168 -25.10 25.44 25.13
CA ASP A 168 -26.06 24.34 25.00
C ASP A 168 -27.31 24.49 25.89
N ASP A 169 -27.64 25.72 26.31
CA ASP A 169 -28.82 26.05 27.11
C ASP A 169 -30.01 26.40 26.20
N TYR A 170 -30.75 25.36 25.81
CA TYR A 170 -31.93 25.49 24.95
C TYR A 170 -33.00 26.42 25.54
N ASP A 171 -33.27 26.30 26.84
CA ASP A 171 -34.37 27.01 27.48
C ASP A 171 -34.08 28.53 27.51
N ALA A 172 -32.85 28.91 27.90
CA ALA A 172 -32.42 30.30 27.87
C ALA A 172 -32.33 30.86 26.44
N ALA A 173 -31.79 30.07 25.50
CA ALA A 173 -31.67 30.51 24.11
C ALA A 173 -33.05 30.73 23.46
N SER A 174 -34.00 29.82 23.69
CA SER A 174 -35.37 29.88 23.20
C SER A 174 -36.13 31.11 23.74
N LEU A 175 -35.93 31.44 25.02
CA LEU A 175 -36.47 32.65 25.63
C LEU A 175 -35.92 33.91 24.96
N HIS A 176 -34.60 34.04 24.87
CA HIS A 176 -33.94 35.22 24.32
C HIS A 176 -34.20 35.44 22.82
N ILE A 177 -34.28 34.35 22.03
CA ILE A 177 -34.59 34.47 20.60
C ILE A 177 -36.05 34.87 20.37
N THR A 178 -36.97 34.39 21.22
CA THR A 178 -38.38 34.82 21.20
C THR A 178 -38.49 36.31 21.49
N ASP A 179 -37.71 36.83 22.44
CA ASP A 179 -37.62 38.26 22.71
C ASP A 179 -37.08 39.06 21.52
N ALA A 180 -36.00 38.61 20.89
CA ALA A 180 -35.45 39.25 19.69
C ALA A 180 -36.45 39.28 18.54
N LEU A 181 -37.16 38.18 18.29
CA LEU A 181 -38.18 38.07 17.24
C LEU A 181 -39.45 38.88 17.57
N ARG A 182 -39.81 39.05 18.84
CA ARG A 182 -40.87 39.98 19.24
C ARG A 182 -40.52 41.43 18.89
N ILE A 183 -39.24 41.81 18.99
CA ILE A 183 -38.78 43.17 18.63
C ILE A 183 -38.66 43.32 17.11
N ARG A 184 -38.09 42.35 16.39
CA ARG A 184 -37.93 42.33 14.92
C ARG A 184 -38.31 40.96 14.32
N PRO A 185 -39.60 40.73 14.01
CA PRO A 185 -40.09 39.41 13.57
C PRO A 185 -39.52 38.90 12.25
N GLN A 186 -39.08 39.80 11.37
CA GLN A 186 -38.56 39.49 10.05
C GLN A 186 -37.04 39.61 9.96
N SER A 187 -36.33 39.64 11.10
CA SER A 187 -34.87 39.68 11.09
C SER A 187 -34.31 38.36 10.57
N PRO A 188 -33.57 38.33 9.44
CA PRO A 188 -32.99 37.10 8.90
C PRO A 188 -32.00 36.45 9.88
N ASP A 189 -31.31 37.24 10.68
CA ASP A 189 -30.34 36.75 11.67
C ASP A 189 -31.04 36.04 12.83
N ALA A 190 -32.11 36.65 13.34
CA ALA A 190 -32.90 36.05 14.42
C ALA A 190 -33.61 34.77 13.96
N LEU A 191 -34.16 34.75 12.74
CA LEU A 191 -34.78 33.54 12.18
C LEU A 191 -33.77 32.40 11.95
N ARG A 192 -32.55 32.73 11.50
CA ARG A 192 -31.47 31.73 11.36
C ARG A 192 -31.02 31.19 12.72
N LEU A 193 -30.91 32.06 13.72
CA LEU A 193 -30.53 31.65 15.07
C LEU A 193 -31.63 30.82 15.73
N GLN A 194 -32.91 31.19 15.54
CA GLN A 194 -34.06 30.40 15.99
C GLN A 194 -34.02 28.98 15.43
N ALA A 195 -33.82 28.82 14.13
CA ALA A 195 -33.74 27.50 13.51
C ALA A 195 -32.62 26.63 14.09
N LYS A 196 -31.48 27.23 14.47
CA LYS A 196 -30.39 26.52 15.16
C LYS A 196 -30.77 26.10 16.58
N ILE A 197 -31.43 27.00 17.33
CA ILE A 197 -31.89 26.72 18.69
C ILE A 197 -32.95 25.61 18.69
N GLU A 198 -33.90 25.64 17.76
CA GLU A 198 -34.95 24.61 17.63
C GLU A 198 -34.37 23.22 17.29
N ALA A 199 -33.24 23.16 16.58
CA ALA A 199 -32.54 21.92 16.28
C ALA A 199 -31.67 21.40 17.45
N LEU A 200 -31.37 22.24 18.44
CA LEU A 200 -30.44 21.92 19.53
C LEU A 200 -30.83 20.66 20.33
N PRO A 201 -32.10 20.44 20.74
CA PRO A 201 -32.46 19.27 21.54
C PRO A 201 -32.11 17.94 20.87
N GLU A 202 -32.34 17.81 19.56
CA GLU A 202 -31.98 16.61 18.80
C GLU A 202 -30.46 16.41 18.74
N VAL A 203 -29.69 17.50 18.62
CA VAL A 203 -28.23 17.46 18.65
C VAL A 203 -27.74 16.99 20.01
N LEU A 204 -28.30 17.51 21.10
CA LEU A 204 -27.90 17.17 22.47
C LEU A 204 -28.16 15.72 22.84
N VAL A 205 -29.23 15.10 22.30
CA VAL A 205 -29.46 13.65 22.44
C VAL A 205 -28.25 12.85 21.92
N HIS A 206 -27.69 13.23 20.78
CA HIS A 206 -26.53 12.55 20.20
C HIS A 206 -25.22 12.91 20.92
N VAL A 207 -25.07 14.15 21.42
CA VAL A 207 -23.93 14.53 22.27
C VAL A 207 -23.89 13.68 23.53
N GLU A 208 -25.05 13.50 24.18
CA GLU A 208 -25.16 12.70 25.39
C GLU A 208 -24.96 11.21 25.10
N ALA A 209 -25.50 10.69 23.99
CA ALA A 209 -25.24 9.32 23.56
C ALA A 209 -23.73 9.06 23.33
N ALA A 210 -23.01 10.01 22.72
CA ALA A 210 -21.56 9.92 22.55
C ALA A 210 -20.82 9.92 23.91
N ARG A 211 -21.28 10.72 24.88
CA ARG A 211 -20.72 10.77 26.24
C ARG A 211 -20.91 9.44 26.97
N ILE A 212 -22.12 8.87 26.93
CA ILE A 212 -22.44 7.57 27.53
C ILE A 212 -21.59 6.47 26.89
N ALA A 213 -21.55 6.41 25.56
CA ALA A 213 -20.75 5.41 24.83
C ALA A 213 -19.26 5.48 25.19
N ARG A 214 -18.72 6.69 25.41
CA ARG A 214 -17.34 6.88 25.89
C ARG A 214 -17.13 6.29 27.28
N LEU A 215 -18.05 6.51 28.21
CA LEU A 215 -17.96 5.97 29.57
C LEU A 215 -18.02 4.44 29.58
N GLU A 216 -18.81 3.86 28.67
CA GLU A 216 -18.90 2.40 28.46
C GLU A 216 -17.72 1.83 27.67
N ASN A 217 -16.78 2.68 27.22
CA ASN A 217 -15.69 2.32 26.33
C ASN A 217 -16.16 1.67 25.01
N ASN A 218 -17.36 2.02 24.55
CA ASN A 218 -17.96 1.57 23.31
C ASN A 218 -17.60 2.55 22.17
N THR A 219 -16.41 2.35 21.60
CA THR A 219 -15.86 3.23 20.54
C THR A 219 -16.72 3.28 19.28
N GLN A 220 -17.43 2.20 18.94
CA GLN A 220 -18.30 2.17 17.76
C GLN A 220 -19.57 3.01 17.97
N ALA A 221 -20.20 2.91 19.13
CA ALA A 221 -21.36 3.73 19.47
C ALA A 221 -20.97 5.21 19.62
N GLU A 222 -19.80 5.50 20.19
CA GLU A 222 -19.29 6.88 20.28
C GLU A 222 -19.06 7.46 18.87
N LEU A 223 -18.46 6.68 17.96
CA LEU A 223 -18.23 7.10 16.58
C LEU A 223 -19.55 7.49 15.88
N GLN A 224 -20.55 6.61 15.93
CA GLN A 224 -21.85 6.83 15.30
C GLN A 224 -22.56 8.07 15.85
N ALA A 225 -22.55 8.23 17.17
CA ALA A 225 -23.19 9.37 17.82
C ALA A 225 -22.50 10.70 17.44
N LEU A 226 -21.16 10.75 17.44
CA LEU A 226 -20.41 11.94 17.03
C LEU A 226 -20.61 12.29 15.55
N GLU A 227 -20.73 11.29 14.67
CA GLU A 227 -21.03 11.51 13.25
C GLU A 227 -22.40 12.15 13.06
N GLU A 228 -23.41 11.69 13.79
CA GLU A 228 -24.76 12.26 13.76
C GLU A 228 -24.81 13.70 14.32
N VAL A 229 -23.97 14.03 15.32
CA VAL A 229 -23.79 15.42 15.79
C VAL A 229 -23.19 16.29 14.68
N VAL A 230 -22.06 15.89 14.09
CA VAL A 230 -21.36 16.71 13.07
C VAL A 230 -22.21 16.87 11.81
N LYS A 231 -23.04 15.88 11.46
CA LYS A 231 -23.97 15.96 10.33
C LYS A 231 -25.06 17.01 10.53
N ARG A 232 -25.55 17.17 11.76
CA ARG A 232 -26.61 18.15 12.11
C ARG A 232 -26.05 19.53 12.41
N ASP A 233 -24.95 19.58 13.16
CA ASP A 233 -24.26 20.81 13.53
C ASP A 233 -22.76 20.70 13.25
N PRO A 234 -22.34 21.03 12.01
CA PRO A 234 -20.94 21.01 11.64
C PRO A 234 -20.10 22.06 12.36
N SER A 235 -20.70 23.03 13.07
CA SER A 235 -19.99 24.18 13.62
C SER A 235 -19.22 23.88 14.91
N ARG A 236 -19.50 22.76 15.59
CA ARG A 236 -18.91 22.36 16.90
C ARG A 236 -17.46 21.85 16.83
N PRO A 237 -16.44 22.66 17.18
CA PRO A 237 -15.02 22.28 16.98
C PRO A 237 -14.58 21.12 17.87
N ALA A 238 -15.01 21.09 19.14
CA ALA A 238 -14.63 20.04 20.08
C ALA A 238 -15.10 18.65 19.64
N ILE A 239 -16.32 18.56 19.09
CA ILE A 239 -16.88 17.31 18.55
C ILE A 239 -16.11 16.86 17.31
N ARG A 240 -15.79 17.77 16.38
CA ARG A 240 -14.99 17.44 15.19
C ARG A 240 -13.61 16.91 15.57
N GLN A 241 -12.93 17.56 16.52
CA GLN A 241 -11.63 17.11 17.01
C GLN A 241 -11.70 15.74 17.68
N ARG A 242 -12.74 15.50 18.49
CA ARG A 242 -12.96 14.18 19.09
C ARG A 242 -13.22 13.12 18.03
N LEU A 243 -14.07 13.40 17.04
CA LEU A 243 -14.38 12.47 15.97
C LEU A 243 -13.12 12.10 15.17
N ALA A 244 -12.28 13.08 14.85
CA ALA A 244 -11.00 12.86 14.16
C ALA A 244 -10.04 12.00 14.99
N SER A 245 -9.85 12.33 16.28
CA SER A 245 -8.98 11.54 17.17
C SER A 245 -9.50 10.11 17.37
N LEU A 246 -10.82 9.92 17.57
CA LEU A 246 -11.43 8.60 17.72
C LEU A 246 -11.25 7.76 16.45
N ARG A 247 -11.46 8.33 15.26
CA ARG A 247 -11.21 7.64 13.99
C ARG A 247 -9.76 7.19 13.86
N ALA A 248 -8.81 8.05 14.22
CA ALA A 248 -7.39 7.69 14.22
C ALA A 248 -7.09 6.54 15.18
N THR A 249 -7.63 6.56 16.40
CA THR A 249 -7.49 5.46 17.37
C THR A 249 -8.10 4.15 16.85
N ILE A 250 -9.30 4.18 16.28
CA ILE A 250 -9.95 2.99 15.73
C ILE A 250 -9.12 2.38 14.59
N GLN A 251 -8.54 3.22 13.72
CA GLN A 251 -7.65 2.76 12.66
C GLN A 251 -6.37 2.14 13.23
N ASP A 252 -5.78 2.76 14.24
CA ASP A 252 -4.58 2.27 14.92
C ASP A 252 -4.80 0.91 15.61
N ASP A 253 -5.94 0.76 16.31
CA ASP A 253 -6.34 -0.50 16.95
C ASP A 253 -6.62 -1.61 15.92
N ARG A 254 -7.26 -1.27 14.79
CA ARG A 254 -7.49 -2.21 13.70
C ARG A 254 -6.15 -2.67 13.11
N TYR A 255 -5.25 -1.73 12.82
CA TYR A 255 -3.92 -2.03 12.33
C TYR A 255 -3.14 -2.95 13.28
N SER A 256 -3.08 -2.58 14.56
CA SER A 256 -2.37 -3.34 15.60
C SER A 256 -2.90 -4.77 15.73
N ARG A 257 -4.22 -4.97 15.59
CA ARG A 257 -4.82 -6.32 15.55
C ARG A 257 -4.41 -7.11 14.31
N HIS A 258 -4.35 -6.50 13.13
CA HIS A 258 -3.88 -7.18 11.92
C HIS A 258 -2.41 -7.58 12.04
N ILE A 259 -1.55 -6.69 12.55
CA ILE A 259 -0.14 -7.02 12.81
C ILE A 259 -0.01 -8.20 13.78
N ALA A 260 -0.71 -8.15 14.92
CA ALA A 260 -0.66 -9.21 15.92
C ALA A 260 -1.15 -10.57 15.36
N ARG A 261 -2.24 -10.56 14.58
CA ARG A 261 -2.76 -11.77 13.93
C ARG A 261 -1.84 -12.29 12.82
N GLY A 262 -1.18 -11.40 12.08
CA GLY A 262 -0.18 -11.76 11.09
C GLY A 262 1.00 -12.51 11.72
N PHE A 263 1.55 -12.00 12.84
CA PHE A 263 2.60 -12.71 13.57
C PHE A 263 2.11 -14.03 14.19
N ALA A 264 0.89 -14.07 14.74
CA ALA A 264 0.33 -15.32 15.25
C ALA A 264 0.10 -16.37 14.14
N ALA A 265 -0.15 -15.96 12.90
CA ALA A 265 -0.22 -16.86 11.75
C ALA A 265 1.17 -17.39 11.37
N LEU A 266 2.20 -16.54 11.41
CA LEU A 266 3.60 -16.97 11.22
C LEU A 266 4.04 -18.02 12.23
N GLU A 267 3.68 -17.86 13.51
CA GLU A 267 3.98 -18.87 14.55
C GLU A 267 3.34 -20.24 14.27
N LYS A 268 2.26 -20.27 13.50
CA LYS A 268 1.55 -21.48 13.09
C LYS A 268 1.99 -22.00 11.72
N ASN A 269 2.99 -21.37 11.09
CA ASN A 269 3.38 -21.60 9.68
C ASN A 269 2.21 -21.46 8.69
N ASP A 270 1.18 -20.68 9.03
CA ASP A 270 0.04 -20.41 8.16
C ASP A 270 0.37 -19.21 7.26
N LEU A 271 1.03 -19.50 6.13
CA LEU A 271 1.44 -18.49 5.17
C LEU A 271 0.25 -17.72 4.58
N GLY A 272 -0.87 -18.40 4.29
CA GLY A 272 -2.05 -17.79 3.68
C GLY A 272 -2.64 -16.70 4.58
N SER A 273 -2.93 -17.05 5.83
CA SER A 273 -3.43 -16.06 6.81
C SER A 273 -2.41 -14.94 7.07
N ALA A 274 -1.11 -15.26 7.14
CA ALA A 274 -0.09 -14.24 7.38
C ALA A 274 -0.01 -13.20 6.23
N GLN A 275 -0.13 -13.65 4.97
CA GLN A 275 -0.21 -12.77 3.80
C GLN A 275 -1.48 -11.92 3.80
N GLU A 276 -2.62 -12.49 4.16
CA GLU A 276 -3.90 -11.77 4.26
C GLU A 276 -3.82 -10.64 5.31
N TYR A 277 -3.36 -10.95 6.52
CA TYR A 277 -3.23 -9.95 7.58
C TYR A 277 -2.18 -8.89 7.27
N LEU A 278 -1.08 -9.25 6.59
CA LEU A 278 -0.12 -8.28 6.08
C LEU A 278 -0.75 -7.35 5.04
N SER A 279 -1.59 -7.86 4.13
CA SER A 279 -2.31 -7.05 3.14
C SER A 279 -3.22 -6.03 3.83
N HIS A 280 -4.01 -6.46 4.80
CA HIS A 280 -4.86 -5.57 5.58
C HIS A 280 -4.07 -4.52 6.38
N ALA A 281 -2.93 -4.90 6.96
CA ALA A 281 -2.05 -3.94 7.64
C ALA A 281 -1.51 -2.87 6.68
N ARG A 282 -1.07 -3.27 5.47
CA ARG A 282 -0.58 -2.34 4.44
C ARG A 282 -1.63 -1.39 3.90
N GLN A 283 -2.90 -1.83 3.81
CA GLN A 283 -4.01 -0.96 3.40
C GLN A 283 -4.25 0.18 4.39
N LEU A 284 -3.93 -0.03 5.67
CA LEU A 284 -4.08 0.99 6.72
C LEU A 284 -2.82 1.86 6.83
N PHE A 285 -1.65 1.24 7.02
CA PHE A 285 -0.40 1.95 7.23
C PHE A 285 0.77 1.19 6.56
N PRO A 286 1.12 1.51 5.30
CA PRO A 286 2.16 0.78 4.57
C PRO A 286 3.58 1.05 5.08
N ASP A 287 3.86 2.26 5.54
CA ASP A 287 5.22 2.75 5.85
C ASP A 287 5.67 2.49 7.29
N ARG A 288 4.82 1.83 8.10
CA ARG A 288 5.14 1.51 9.49
C ARG A 288 6.16 0.38 9.60
N SER A 289 7.05 0.48 10.59
CA SER A 289 8.13 -0.48 10.80
C SER A 289 7.61 -1.89 11.10
N GLU A 290 6.49 -2.04 11.80
CA GLU A 290 5.90 -3.35 12.10
C GLU A 290 5.37 -4.03 10.83
N THR A 291 4.84 -3.25 9.88
CA THR A 291 4.41 -3.76 8.56
C THR A 291 5.59 -4.23 7.75
N ALA A 292 6.69 -3.46 7.74
CA ALA A 292 7.92 -3.86 7.08
C ALA A 292 8.52 -5.14 7.71
N LEU A 293 8.48 -5.24 9.04
CA LEU A 293 8.94 -6.42 9.78
C LEU A 293 8.08 -7.65 9.47
N LEU A 294 6.76 -7.53 9.56
CA LEU A 294 5.84 -8.62 9.23
C LEU A 294 6.03 -9.06 7.77
N ALA A 295 6.18 -8.12 6.84
CA ALA A 295 6.46 -8.40 5.44
C ALA A 295 7.74 -9.20 5.22
N LYS A 296 8.81 -8.87 5.96
CA LYS A 296 10.07 -9.61 5.90
C LYS A 296 9.86 -11.05 6.39
N GLN A 297 9.20 -11.23 7.53
CA GLN A 297 9.00 -12.57 8.11
C GLN A 297 8.07 -13.45 7.25
N VAL A 298 7.02 -12.87 6.66
CA VAL A 298 6.15 -13.57 5.69
C VAL A 298 6.94 -14.06 4.49
N ARG A 299 7.84 -13.24 3.93
CA ARG A 299 8.70 -13.66 2.81
C ARG A 299 9.68 -14.77 3.22
N GLU A 300 10.27 -14.69 4.41
CA GLU A 300 11.17 -15.75 4.89
C GLU A 300 10.45 -17.09 5.08
N LEU A 301 9.22 -17.06 5.58
CA LEU A 301 8.38 -18.27 5.68
C LEU A 301 8.03 -18.83 4.30
N ASP A 302 7.58 -17.97 3.37
CA ASP A 302 7.26 -18.38 1.99
C ASP A 302 8.45 -19.05 1.30
N HIS A 303 9.61 -18.39 1.32
CA HIS A 303 10.85 -18.97 0.80
C HIS A 303 11.22 -20.29 1.50
N GLY A 304 11.04 -20.37 2.82
CA GLY A 304 11.27 -21.58 3.60
C GLY A 304 10.43 -22.77 3.12
N LEU A 305 9.12 -22.56 2.97
CA LEU A 305 8.17 -23.59 2.53
C LEU A 305 8.43 -24.02 1.07
N GLN A 306 8.73 -23.06 0.18
CA GLN A 306 9.08 -23.37 -1.20
C GLN A 306 10.36 -24.21 -1.30
N VAL A 307 11.40 -23.84 -0.53
CA VAL A 307 12.65 -24.61 -0.47
C VAL A 307 12.39 -26.02 0.06
N GLU A 308 11.58 -26.17 1.12
CA GLU A 308 11.23 -27.49 1.66
C GLU A 308 10.53 -28.38 0.60
N GLY A 309 9.55 -27.83 -0.10
CA GLY A 309 8.83 -28.52 -1.18
C GLY A 309 9.76 -28.94 -2.33
N LEU A 310 10.62 -28.05 -2.79
CA LEU A 310 11.59 -28.35 -3.84
C LEU A 310 12.62 -29.40 -3.42
N LEU A 311 13.09 -29.37 -2.16
CA LEU A 311 13.99 -30.40 -1.65
C LEU A 311 13.29 -31.76 -1.54
N HIS A 312 12.01 -31.79 -1.21
CA HIS A 312 11.21 -33.02 -1.25
C HIS A 312 11.08 -33.54 -2.69
N GLN A 313 10.78 -32.67 -3.64
CA GLN A 313 10.72 -33.01 -5.06
C GLN A 313 12.07 -33.56 -5.57
N ALA A 314 13.18 -32.91 -5.22
CA ALA A 314 14.53 -33.35 -5.59
C ALA A 314 14.81 -34.77 -5.07
N ARG A 315 14.55 -35.03 -3.77
CA ARG A 315 14.73 -36.38 -3.19
C ARG A 315 13.85 -37.43 -3.84
N SER A 316 12.60 -37.09 -4.18
CA SER A 316 11.71 -38.01 -4.89
C SER A 316 12.23 -38.33 -6.29
N ALA A 317 12.80 -37.34 -6.99
CA ALA A 317 13.40 -37.54 -8.30
C ALA A 317 14.69 -38.38 -8.21
N GLU A 318 15.54 -38.16 -7.21
CA GLU A 318 16.71 -39.01 -6.94
C GLU A 318 16.32 -40.47 -6.69
N GLN A 319 15.27 -40.71 -5.88
CA GLN A 319 14.75 -42.07 -5.64
C GLN A 319 14.19 -42.74 -6.89
N ALA A 320 13.64 -41.94 -7.81
CA ALA A 320 13.16 -42.39 -9.11
C ALA A 320 14.28 -42.51 -10.17
N ASP A 321 15.53 -42.23 -9.79
CA ASP A 321 16.70 -42.19 -10.69
C ASP A 321 16.58 -41.15 -11.82
N ASP A 322 15.74 -40.13 -11.60
CA ASP A 322 15.56 -38.97 -12.49
C ASP A 322 16.45 -37.80 -12.04
N TRP A 323 17.74 -37.92 -12.36
CA TRP A 323 18.73 -36.90 -12.03
C TRP A 323 18.51 -35.56 -12.73
N SER A 324 17.77 -35.54 -13.84
CA SER A 324 17.47 -34.31 -14.56
C SER A 324 16.47 -33.45 -13.79
N SER A 325 15.37 -34.04 -13.33
CA SER A 325 14.39 -33.36 -12.47
C SER A 325 14.98 -32.98 -11.11
N ALA A 326 15.84 -33.83 -10.53
CA ALA A 326 16.54 -33.51 -9.29
C ALA A 326 17.45 -32.28 -9.45
N LEU A 327 18.22 -32.21 -10.54
CA LEU A 327 19.08 -31.09 -10.87
C LEU A 327 18.29 -29.78 -10.98
N ASP A 328 17.16 -29.79 -11.68
CA ASP A 328 16.32 -28.61 -11.85
C ASP A 328 15.70 -28.14 -10.53
N ALA A 329 15.25 -29.06 -9.67
CA ALA A 329 14.74 -28.73 -8.35
C ALA A 329 15.83 -28.08 -7.46
N TYR A 330 17.06 -28.60 -7.45
CA TYR A 330 18.16 -27.99 -6.69
C TYR A 330 18.56 -26.61 -7.20
N ARG A 331 18.55 -26.39 -8.52
CA ARG A 331 18.79 -25.07 -9.11
C ARG A 331 17.73 -24.05 -8.69
N GLN A 332 16.47 -24.47 -8.61
CA GLN A 332 15.39 -23.61 -8.11
C GLN A 332 15.57 -23.27 -6.63
N VAL A 333 16.02 -24.21 -5.80
CA VAL A 333 16.37 -23.92 -4.39
C VAL A 333 17.47 -22.87 -4.30
N GLU A 334 18.55 -23.00 -5.09
CA GLU A 334 19.64 -22.01 -5.09
C GLU A 334 19.20 -20.62 -5.58
N ALA A 335 18.21 -20.54 -6.48
CA ALA A 335 17.63 -19.28 -6.92
C ALA A 335 16.84 -18.58 -5.80
N ILE A 336 16.13 -19.33 -4.96
CA ILE A 336 15.36 -18.79 -3.83
C ILE A 336 16.27 -18.47 -2.63
N ARG A 337 17.20 -19.37 -2.31
CA ARG A 337 18.13 -19.25 -1.19
C ARG A 337 19.56 -19.58 -1.63
N PRO A 338 20.29 -18.56 -2.14
CA PRO A 338 21.70 -18.72 -2.50
C PRO A 338 22.53 -19.21 -1.30
N GLY A 339 23.45 -20.15 -1.54
CA GLY A 339 24.29 -20.70 -0.48
C GLY A 339 23.67 -21.84 0.33
N HIS A 340 22.48 -22.33 -0.03
CA HIS A 340 21.84 -23.46 0.66
C HIS A 340 22.63 -24.77 0.45
N ALA A 341 23.43 -25.15 1.46
CA ALA A 341 24.43 -26.22 1.33
C ALA A 341 23.88 -27.57 0.81
N PRO A 342 22.73 -28.10 1.29
CA PRO A 342 22.17 -29.32 0.73
C PRO A 342 21.83 -29.23 -0.76
N ALA A 343 21.40 -28.05 -1.23
CA ALA A 343 21.03 -27.88 -2.64
C ALA A 343 22.27 -27.84 -3.54
N ILE A 344 23.34 -27.16 -3.10
CA ILE A 344 24.62 -27.12 -3.79
C ILE A 344 25.20 -28.53 -3.93
N GLN A 345 25.18 -29.32 -2.84
CA GLN A 345 25.68 -30.69 -2.84
C GLN A 345 24.85 -31.62 -3.74
N GLY A 346 23.53 -31.52 -3.66
CA GLY A 346 22.61 -32.27 -4.51
C GLY A 346 22.81 -31.94 -6.00
N ARG A 347 22.88 -30.65 -6.34
CA ARG A 347 23.16 -30.17 -7.70
C ARG A 347 24.46 -30.73 -8.26
N GLN A 348 25.56 -30.60 -7.52
CA GLN A 348 26.87 -31.13 -7.94
C GLN A 348 26.86 -32.65 -8.12
N THR A 349 26.05 -33.36 -7.34
CA THR A 349 25.90 -34.82 -7.47
C THR A 349 25.12 -35.16 -8.73
N ALA A 350 23.96 -34.54 -8.95
CA ALA A 350 23.16 -34.73 -10.15
C ALA A 350 23.94 -34.36 -11.43
N GLU A 351 24.68 -33.24 -11.43
CA GLU A 351 25.52 -32.83 -12.56
C GLU A 351 26.61 -33.86 -12.89
N ARG A 352 27.28 -34.41 -11.87
CA ARG A 352 28.30 -35.46 -12.07
C ARG A 352 27.69 -36.73 -12.65
N LEU A 353 26.55 -37.17 -12.13
CA LEU A 353 25.87 -38.38 -12.58
C LEU A 353 25.36 -38.25 -14.02
N LEU A 354 24.74 -37.11 -14.37
CA LEU A 354 24.29 -36.82 -15.73
C LEU A 354 25.48 -36.71 -16.71
N ALA A 355 26.58 -36.09 -16.31
CA ALA A 355 27.78 -36.01 -17.14
C ALA A 355 28.37 -37.41 -17.42
N LEU A 356 28.40 -38.28 -16.41
CA LEU A 356 28.86 -39.66 -16.55
C LEU A 356 27.92 -40.49 -17.43
N LEU A 357 26.61 -40.35 -17.26
CA LEU A 357 25.60 -40.98 -18.11
C LEU A 357 25.76 -40.55 -19.57
N GLY A 358 25.92 -39.24 -19.82
CA GLY A 358 26.14 -38.70 -21.15
C GLY A 358 27.45 -39.21 -21.79
N ALA A 359 28.52 -39.28 -21.01
CA ALA A 359 29.81 -39.80 -21.48
C ALA A 359 29.74 -41.29 -21.85
N ILE A 360 29.06 -42.12 -21.05
CA ILE A 360 28.84 -43.54 -21.36
C ILE A 360 27.98 -43.68 -22.63
N THR A 361 26.89 -42.91 -22.71
CA THR A 361 25.96 -42.93 -23.86
C THR A 361 26.69 -42.54 -25.15
N ALA A 362 27.54 -41.52 -25.13
CA ALA A 362 28.32 -41.12 -26.30
C ALA A 362 29.27 -42.21 -26.83
N GLN A 363 29.78 -43.10 -25.97
CA GLN A 363 30.58 -44.25 -26.41
C GLN A 363 29.70 -45.35 -27.00
N LEU A 364 28.52 -45.58 -26.42
CA LEU A 364 27.52 -46.53 -26.92
C LEU A 364 26.96 -46.12 -28.30
N ASP A 365 26.83 -44.81 -28.56
CA ASP A 365 26.39 -44.28 -29.86
C ASP A 365 27.45 -44.44 -30.96
N ALA A 366 28.73 -44.59 -30.60
CA ALA A 366 29.86 -44.71 -31.53
C ALA A 366 30.73 -45.97 -31.28
N PRO A 367 30.15 -47.18 -31.27
CA PRO A 367 30.79 -48.37 -30.71
C PRO A 367 32.00 -48.85 -31.54
N HIS A 368 32.04 -48.54 -32.84
CA HIS A 368 33.17 -48.84 -33.72
C HIS A 368 34.50 -48.21 -33.26
N ARG A 369 34.44 -47.07 -32.54
CA ARG A 369 35.62 -46.38 -32.00
C ARG A 369 36.27 -47.15 -30.84
N LEU A 370 35.52 -48.06 -30.18
CA LEU A 370 36.01 -48.87 -29.06
C LEU A 370 37.13 -49.84 -29.46
N THR A 371 37.37 -50.03 -30.76
CA THR A 371 38.50 -50.83 -31.26
C THR A 371 39.84 -50.11 -31.11
N LEU A 372 39.84 -48.78 -31.01
CA LEU A 372 41.02 -47.95 -30.80
C LEU A 372 41.50 -48.08 -29.35
N PRO A 373 42.81 -48.32 -29.11
CA PRO A 373 43.33 -48.56 -27.76
C PRO A 373 43.02 -47.45 -26.75
N SER A 374 43.13 -46.19 -27.16
CA SER A 374 42.86 -45.03 -26.29
C SER A 374 41.38 -44.91 -25.90
N VAL A 375 40.47 -45.12 -26.85
CA VAL A 375 39.02 -45.09 -26.61
C VAL A 375 38.60 -46.27 -25.74
N ALA A 376 39.16 -47.46 -25.97
CA ALA A 376 38.95 -48.61 -25.11
C ALA A 376 39.41 -48.38 -23.66
N ALA A 377 40.54 -47.69 -23.46
CA ALA A 377 41.02 -47.33 -22.13
C ALA A 377 40.05 -46.37 -21.42
N GLN A 378 39.64 -45.30 -22.10
CA GLN A 378 38.66 -44.34 -21.58
C GLN A 378 37.31 -45.00 -21.27
N ALA A 379 36.83 -45.91 -22.13
CA ALA A 379 35.60 -46.65 -21.90
C ALA A 379 35.69 -47.52 -20.63
N ARG A 380 36.84 -48.14 -20.34
CA ARG A 380 37.04 -48.90 -19.09
C ARG A 380 36.99 -48.02 -17.85
N GLU A 381 37.56 -46.82 -17.90
CA GLU A 381 37.46 -45.84 -16.81
C GLU A 381 36.01 -45.41 -16.58
N LEU A 382 35.27 -45.09 -17.66
CA LEU A 382 33.85 -44.75 -17.58
C LEU A 382 33.00 -45.89 -17.02
N ILE A 383 33.28 -47.15 -17.38
CA ILE A 383 32.60 -48.32 -16.80
C ILE A 383 32.88 -48.44 -15.31
N ALA A 384 34.13 -48.24 -14.88
CA ALA A 384 34.49 -48.30 -13.46
C ALA A 384 33.75 -47.22 -12.65
N HIS A 385 33.83 -45.96 -13.07
CA HIS A 385 33.09 -44.87 -12.43
C HIS A 385 31.58 -45.08 -12.47
N GLY A 386 31.03 -45.58 -13.59
CA GLY A 386 29.60 -45.84 -13.75
C GLY A 386 29.08 -46.92 -12.81
N ARG A 387 29.88 -47.96 -12.54
CA ARG A 387 29.55 -49.00 -11.56
C ARG A 387 29.63 -48.49 -10.12
N GLU A 388 30.64 -47.70 -9.80
CA GLU A 388 30.78 -47.09 -8.46
C GLU A 388 29.58 -46.20 -8.14
N ALA A 389 29.19 -45.35 -9.10
CA ALA A 389 28.00 -44.52 -8.99
C ALA A 389 26.68 -45.30 -9.14
N GLY A 390 26.74 -46.59 -9.48
CA GLY A 390 25.59 -47.47 -9.63
C GLY A 390 24.79 -47.70 -8.34
N GLN A 391 25.40 -47.47 -7.17
CA GLN A 391 24.68 -47.47 -5.89
C GLN A 391 23.70 -46.31 -5.78
N ALA A 392 24.03 -45.16 -6.37
CA ALA A 392 23.16 -44.00 -6.43
C ALA A 392 22.20 -44.10 -7.62
N SER A 393 22.68 -44.55 -8.79
CA SER A 393 21.90 -44.57 -10.03
C SER A 393 21.84 -45.97 -10.67
N PRO A 394 20.71 -46.70 -10.54
CA PRO A 394 20.48 -47.95 -11.26
C PRO A 394 20.61 -47.85 -12.79
N GLN A 395 20.17 -46.75 -13.40
CA GLN A 395 20.28 -46.46 -14.83
C GLN A 395 21.75 -46.37 -15.24
N LEU A 396 22.57 -45.68 -14.46
CA LEU A 396 24.00 -45.59 -14.72
C LEU A 396 24.69 -46.95 -14.62
N ALA A 397 24.32 -47.77 -13.62
CA ALA A 397 24.81 -49.14 -13.50
C ALA A 397 24.45 -49.98 -14.73
N ALA A 398 23.20 -49.89 -15.20
CA ALA A 398 22.73 -50.58 -16.39
C ALA A 398 23.48 -50.14 -17.66
N ARG A 399 23.69 -48.84 -17.84
CA ARG A 399 24.44 -48.29 -18.98
C ARG A 399 25.92 -48.65 -18.94
N ALA A 400 26.54 -48.67 -17.76
CA ALA A 400 27.91 -49.12 -17.59
C ALA A 400 28.07 -50.62 -17.97
N ALA A 401 27.10 -51.46 -17.59
CA ALA A 401 27.09 -52.87 -17.98
C ALA A 401 26.90 -53.05 -19.49
N GLU A 402 26.03 -52.25 -20.13
CA GLU A 402 25.86 -52.23 -21.58
C GLU A 402 27.15 -51.84 -22.32
N LEU A 403 27.84 -50.79 -21.85
CA LEU A 403 29.11 -50.36 -22.43
C LEU A 403 30.20 -51.41 -22.27
N GLN A 404 30.26 -52.09 -21.13
CA GLN A 404 31.19 -53.18 -20.92
C GLN A 404 30.96 -54.32 -21.91
N HIS A 405 29.71 -54.79 -22.05
CA HIS A 405 29.39 -55.86 -22.99
C HIS A 405 29.71 -55.46 -24.43
N THR A 406 29.42 -54.20 -24.80
CA THR A 406 29.78 -53.66 -26.12
C THR A 406 31.29 -53.63 -26.32
N LEU A 407 32.05 -53.17 -25.33
CA LEU A 407 33.51 -53.12 -25.39
C LEU A 407 34.13 -54.52 -25.55
N GLU A 408 33.60 -55.53 -24.87
CA GLU A 408 34.05 -56.92 -24.98
C GLU A 408 33.85 -57.45 -26.42
N ARG A 409 32.68 -57.24 -26.99
CA ARG A 409 32.35 -57.63 -28.38
C ARG A 409 33.26 -56.95 -29.40
N TYR A 410 33.51 -55.65 -29.26
CA TYR A 410 34.38 -54.89 -30.16
C TYR A 410 35.89 -55.13 -29.93
N SER A 411 36.26 -55.75 -28.81
CA SER A 411 37.64 -56.13 -28.52
C SER A 411 38.01 -57.50 -29.08
N ARG A 412 37.03 -58.38 -29.29
CA ARG A 412 37.23 -59.74 -29.81
C ARG A 412 37.58 -59.71 -31.29
N GLN A 413 38.65 -60.41 -31.68
CA GLN A 413 38.98 -60.55 -33.10
C GLN A 413 38.00 -61.50 -33.79
N VAL A 414 37.62 -61.13 -35.01
CA VAL A 414 36.76 -61.86 -35.92
C VAL A 414 37.62 -62.55 -36.98
N PRO A 415 37.41 -63.86 -37.23
CA PRO A 415 38.07 -64.56 -38.31
C PRO A 415 37.55 -64.03 -39.67
N VAL A 416 38.47 -63.67 -40.56
CA VAL A 416 38.20 -63.20 -41.91
C VAL A 416 38.97 -64.07 -42.91
N ARG A 417 38.26 -64.74 -43.80
CA ARG A 417 38.86 -65.60 -44.83
C ARG A 417 39.19 -64.77 -46.07
N ILE A 418 40.47 -64.75 -46.44
CA ILE A 418 40.95 -64.09 -47.65
C ILE A 418 41.13 -65.15 -48.74
N VAL A 419 40.51 -64.95 -49.90
CA VAL A 419 40.59 -65.83 -51.07
C VAL A 419 41.20 -65.07 -52.26
N SER A 420 42.14 -65.68 -52.97
CA SER A 420 42.87 -65.07 -54.09
C SER A 420 43.49 -66.14 -55.01
N ASP A 421 44.13 -65.70 -56.10
CA ASP A 421 44.77 -66.54 -57.13
C ASP A 421 46.18 -67.09 -56.78
N GLY A 422 46.66 -66.89 -55.55
CA GLY A 422 48.03 -67.27 -55.15
C GLY A 422 49.16 -66.42 -55.76
N LYS A 423 48.87 -65.42 -56.59
CA LYS A 423 49.87 -64.55 -57.25
C LYS A 423 49.74 -63.08 -56.82
N THR A 424 48.52 -62.63 -56.52
CA THR A 424 48.22 -61.29 -56.02
C THR A 424 48.76 -61.11 -54.62
N LYS A 425 49.60 -60.09 -54.40
CA LYS A 425 50.14 -59.73 -53.07
C LYS A 425 49.13 -58.85 -52.35
N ILE A 426 48.60 -59.36 -51.24
CA ILE A 426 47.53 -58.71 -50.49
C ILE A 426 48.07 -58.04 -49.22
N SER A 427 47.60 -56.84 -48.93
CA SER A 427 47.78 -56.14 -47.68
C SER A 427 46.47 -55.54 -47.16
N VAL A 428 46.35 -55.44 -45.83
CA VAL A 428 45.24 -54.75 -45.17
C VAL A 428 45.76 -53.45 -44.63
N ARG A 429 45.23 -52.33 -45.14
CA ARG A 429 45.67 -50.99 -44.76
C ARG A 429 45.49 -50.75 -43.26
N GLY A 430 46.58 -50.36 -42.59
CA GLY A 430 46.61 -50.11 -41.14
C GLY A 430 46.73 -51.36 -40.26
N VAL A 431 46.82 -52.55 -40.84
CA VAL A 431 47.00 -53.81 -40.08
C VAL A 431 48.30 -54.50 -40.46
N GLY A 432 48.56 -54.75 -41.75
CA GLY A 432 49.76 -55.45 -42.18
C GLY A 432 49.61 -56.19 -43.51
N ARG A 433 50.64 -56.97 -43.88
CA ARG A 433 50.71 -57.73 -45.13
C ARG A 433 50.18 -59.16 -44.93
N VAL A 434 49.28 -59.60 -45.81
CA VAL A 434 48.73 -60.97 -45.83
C VAL A 434 49.62 -61.90 -46.65
N GLY A 435 50.16 -61.39 -47.77
CA GLY A 435 51.01 -62.13 -48.72
C GLY A 435 50.25 -62.58 -49.97
N ALA A 436 50.87 -63.45 -50.76
CA ALA A 436 50.22 -64.13 -51.89
C ALA A 436 49.69 -65.48 -51.41
N VAL A 437 48.37 -65.68 -51.51
CA VAL A 437 47.66 -66.81 -50.91
C VAL A 437 46.54 -67.29 -51.82
N VAL A 438 46.18 -68.57 -51.73
CA VAL A 438 44.95 -69.10 -52.34
C VAL A 438 43.77 -68.94 -51.38
N SER A 439 43.97 -69.35 -50.13
CA SER A 439 43.05 -69.10 -49.02
C SER A 439 43.87 -68.90 -47.74
N LYS A 440 43.62 -67.82 -47.00
CA LYS A 440 44.24 -67.58 -45.69
C LYS A 440 43.24 -66.99 -44.71
N LEU A 441 43.18 -67.57 -43.52
CA LEU A 441 42.41 -67.02 -42.42
C LEU A 441 43.24 -65.98 -41.68
N ILE A 442 42.72 -64.77 -41.55
CA ILE A 442 43.29 -63.70 -40.73
C ILE A 442 42.29 -63.31 -39.63
N HIS A 443 42.77 -62.59 -38.62
CA HIS A 443 41.92 -62.17 -37.49
C HIS A 443 41.95 -60.64 -37.41
N LEU A 444 40.78 -60.02 -37.56
CA LEU A 444 40.62 -58.56 -37.54
C LEU A 444 39.66 -58.17 -36.44
N LYS A 445 39.87 -57.01 -35.80
CA LYS A 445 38.83 -56.48 -34.90
C LYS A 445 37.62 -56.00 -35.71
N PRO A 446 36.44 -55.82 -35.11
CA PRO A 446 35.30 -55.25 -35.80
C PRO A 446 35.62 -53.84 -36.31
N GLY A 447 35.27 -53.54 -37.56
CA GLY A 447 35.62 -52.26 -38.17
C GLY A 447 35.55 -52.25 -39.68
N ALA A 448 35.82 -51.09 -40.28
CA ALA A 448 35.93 -50.94 -41.73
C ALA A 448 37.40 -51.06 -42.17
N TYR A 449 37.66 -51.96 -43.10
CA TYR A 449 39.00 -52.24 -43.61
C TYR A 449 39.07 -52.04 -45.12
N ARG A 450 40.27 -51.66 -45.58
CA ARG A 450 40.64 -51.61 -47.00
C ARG A 450 41.68 -52.67 -47.27
N PHE A 451 41.34 -53.61 -48.13
CA PHE A 451 42.21 -54.64 -48.65
C PHE A 451 42.78 -54.15 -49.98
N GLU A 452 44.09 -54.21 -50.12
CA GLU A 452 44.82 -53.74 -51.30
C GLU A 452 45.56 -54.93 -51.92
N GLY A 453 45.23 -55.26 -53.16
CA GLY A 453 45.88 -56.26 -53.99
C GLY A 453 46.87 -55.61 -54.95
N SER A 454 48.05 -56.20 -55.10
CA SER A 454 49.07 -55.76 -56.07
C SER A 454 49.72 -56.94 -56.77
N ARG A 455 49.89 -56.85 -58.09
CA ARG A 455 50.56 -57.87 -58.91
C ARG A 455 51.35 -57.19 -60.03
N SER A 456 52.61 -57.60 -60.21
CA SER A 456 53.48 -57.01 -61.23
C SER A 456 52.90 -57.21 -62.63
N GLY A 457 52.74 -56.12 -63.39
CA GLY A 457 52.11 -56.12 -64.72
C GLY A 457 50.59 -56.08 -64.72
N TYR A 458 49.94 -55.86 -63.57
CA TYR A 458 48.49 -55.77 -63.40
C TYR A 458 48.12 -54.56 -62.55
N LYS A 459 46.93 -54.02 -62.76
CA LYS A 459 46.38 -52.89 -62.01
C LYS A 459 46.04 -53.32 -60.57
N SER A 460 46.27 -52.42 -59.62
CA SER A 460 45.98 -52.67 -58.19
C SER A 460 44.48 -52.63 -57.92
N GLU A 461 44.01 -53.54 -57.06
CA GLU A 461 42.60 -53.66 -56.67
C GLU A 461 42.41 -53.25 -55.20
N ILE A 462 41.33 -52.53 -54.89
CA ILE A 462 41.01 -52.11 -53.52
C ILE A 462 39.59 -52.51 -53.15
N VAL A 463 39.45 -53.40 -52.15
CA VAL A 463 38.16 -53.86 -51.64
C VAL A 463 37.90 -53.30 -50.25
N GLN A 464 36.75 -52.66 -50.07
CA GLN A 464 36.28 -52.17 -48.76
C GLN A 464 35.36 -53.19 -48.12
N VAL A 465 35.69 -53.62 -46.89
CA VAL A 465 34.90 -54.60 -46.15
C VAL A 465 34.65 -54.11 -44.73
N ARG A 466 33.40 -54.22 -44.30
CA ARG A 466 33.00 -54.00 -42.91
C ARG A 466 32.95 -55.34 -42.19
N VAL A 467 33.77 -55.47 -41.15
CA VAL A 467 33.79 -56.63 -40.25
C VAL A 467 32.85 -56.32 -39.07
N PRO A 468 31.68 -56.98 -38.96
CA PRO A 468 30.78 -56.79 -37.81
C PRO A 468 31.34 -57.49 -36.55
N PRO A 469 30.94 -57.07 -35.34
CA PRO A 469 31.25 -57.81 -34.12
C PRO A 469 30.61 -59.20 -34.15
N ASP A 470 31.31 -60.20 -33.60
CA ASP A 470 30.88 -61.60 -33.47
C ASP A 470 30.56 -62.35 -34.77
N ALA A 471 30.94 -61.82 -35.93
CA ALA A 471 30.81 -62.52 -37.19
C ALA A 471 31.80 -63.71 -37.27
N PHE A 472 31.44 -64.74 -38.04
CA PHE A 472 32.25 -65.96 -38.19
C PHE A 472 32.41 -66.42 -39.64
N ASP A 473 31.75 -65.76 -40.58
CA ASP A 473 31.63 -66.10 -41.99
C ASP A 473 32.10 -64.97 -42.93
N VAL A 474 32.91 -64.03 -42.42
CA VAL A 474 33.41 -62.93 -43.25
C VAL A 474 34.45 -63.45 -44.23
N GLN A 475 34.13 -63.36 -45.52
CA GLN A 475 35.04 -63.71 -46.63
C GLN A 475 35.33 -62.47 -47.49
N VAL A 476 36.58 -62.34 -47.91
CA VAL A 476 37.04 -61.28 -48.82
C VAL A 476 37.79 -61.92 -49.98
N GLU A 477 37.33 -61.67 -51.20
CA GLU A 477 38.01 -62.07 -52.42
C GLU A 477 38.72 -60.86 -53.04
N ILE A 478 39.98 -61.04 -53.43
CA ILE A 478 40.75 -59.98 -54.11
C ILE A 478 41.71 -60.61 -55.10
N VAL A 479 41.63 -60.21 -56.37
CA VAL A 479 42.46 -60.72 -57.46
C VAL A 479 42.79 -59.57 -58.38
N CYS A 480 44.07 -59.43 -58.76
CA CYS A 480 44.49 -58.49 -59.80
C CYS A 480 44.47 -59.21 -61.16
N ASP A 481 43.42 -59.01 -61.95
CA ASP A 481 43.15 -59.66 -63.24
C ASP A 481 43.30 -58.71 -64.46
N GLU A 482 43.23 -57.40 -64.28
CA GLU A 482 43.42 -56.38 -65.32
C GLU A 482 44.93 -56.10 -65.58
N PRO A 483 45.50 -56.40 -66.77
CA PRO A 483 46.90 -56.09 -67.11
C PRO A 483 47.12 -54.58 -67.32
N ILE A 484 48.36 -54.11 -67.07
CA ILE A 484 48.78 -52.71 -67.29
C ILE A 484 49.15 -52.46 -68.74
#